data_AF-A0A813F9C2-F1
#
_entry.id   AF-A0A813F9C2-F1
#
_cell.length_a   1.000
_cell.length_b   1.000
_cell.length_c   1.000
_cell.angle_alpha   90.00
_cell.angle_beta   90.00
_cell.angle_gamma   90.00
#
_symmetry.space_group_name_H-M   'P 1'
#
loop_
_entity.id
_entity.type
_entity.pdbx_description
1 polymer ?
#
loop_
_entity_poly.entity_id
_entity_poly.type
_entity_poly.pdbx_seq_one_letter_code
_entity_poly.pdbx_strand_id
1 'polypeptide(L)'
;MPQEKLVKVFSCASRLTMHCLVHDDECVIEDVDFDVSGIPCIDYGPSGSQKGIYGPTFSVFLSFFHWRRSKRTKVVFIENVPELPVDVVRFLLGDIYYVYVFYMRPGDVGFELLSRLRVFFMCLLKGLVGLLQMCCFAYDQMC
;
A
#
# COMPACT_ATOMS: atom_id res chain seq x y z
N MET A 1 -9.56 -19.38 -9.57
CA MET A 1 -9.94 -17.96 -9.80
C MET A 1 -8.94 -16.94 -9.24
N PRO A 2 -8.33 -17.05 -8.05
CA PRO A 2 -7.31 -16.08 -7.59
C PRO A 2 -5.98 -16.16 -8.37
N GLN A 3 -5.52 -17.38 -8.67
CA GLN A 3 -4.28 -17.61 -9.43
C GLN A 3 -4.34 -17.02 -10.84
N GLU A 4 -5.47 -17.14 -11.53
CA GLU A 4 -5.63 -16.57 -12.88
C GLU A 4 -5.53 -15.04 -12.87
N LYS A 5 -6.17 -14.36 -11.90
CA LYS A 5 -6.04 -12.90 -11.73
C LYS A 5 -4.59 -12.50 -11.48
N LEU A 6 -3.89 -13.23 -10.60
CA LEU A 6 -2.47 -13.00 -10.31
C LEU A 6 -1.62 -13.14 -11.57
N VAL A 7 -1.72 -14.27 -12.28
CA VAL A 7 -0.97 -14.53 -13.50
C VAL A 7 -1.25 -13.44 -14.54
N LYS A 8 -2.52 -13.08 -14.75
CA LYS A 8 -2.90 -12.08 -15.75
C LYS A 8 -2.34 -10.69 -15.43
N VAL A 9 -2.44 -10.25 -14.17
CA VAL A 9 -1.94 -8.91 -13.77
C VAL A 9 -0.42 -8.87 -13.75
N PHE A 10 0.25 -9.91 -13.26
CA PHE A 10 1.71 -9.89 -13.13
C PHE A 10 2.45 -10.27 -14.42
N SER A 11 1.76 -10.81 -15.43
CA SER A 11 2.32 -11.05 -16.76
C SER A 11 2.14 -9.89 -17.73
N CYS A 12 1.28 -8.91 -17.41
CA CYS A 12 1.07 -7.75 -18.26
C CYS A 12 2.18 -6.71 -18.12
N ALA A 13 2.42 -5.92 -19.15
CA ALA A 13 3.33 -4.79 -19.06
C ALA A 13 2.67 -3.66 -18.25
N SER A 14 3.40 -3.09 -17.28
CA SER A 14 2.94 -1.91 -16.56
C SER A 14 2.83 -0.71 -17.50
N ARG A 15 1.67 -0.05 -17.51
CA ARG A 15 1.51 1.25 -18.19
C ARG A 15 2.14 2.34 -17.34
N LEU A 16 3.05 3.13 -17.94
CA LEU A 16 3.77 4.22 -17.28
C LEU A 16 3.17 5.60 -17.57
N THR A 17 1.94 5.63 -18.09
CA THR A 17 1.19 6.85 -18.35
C THR A 17 -0.19 6.77 -17.71
N MET A 18 -0.75 7.92 -17.33
CA MET A 18 -2.13 8.05 -16.87
C MET A 18 -2.73 9.36 -17.39
N HIS A 19 -4.06 9.37 -17.54
CA HIS A 19 -4.77 10.61 -17.84
C HIS A 19 -4.62 11.60 -16.67
N CYS A 20 -4.15 12.80 -16.98
CA CYS A 20 -3.92 13.87 -16.03
C CYS A 20 -4.98 14.96 -16.23
N LEU A 21 -5.78 15.22 -15.21
CA LEU A 21 -6.84 16.25 -15.25
C LEU A 21 -6.30 17.67 -15.42
N VAL A 22 -5.04 17.92 -15.06
CA VAL A 22 -4.41 19.24 -15.17
C VAL A 22 -4.05 19.56 -16.62
N HIS A 23 -3.58 18.55 -17.36
CA HIS A 23 -3.14 18.71 -18.75
C HIS A 23 -4.20 18.24 -19.77
N ASP A 24 -5.26 17.57 -19.31
CA ASP A 24 -6.28 16.92 -20.13
C ASP A 24 -5.68 15.95 -21.18
N ASP A 25 -4.59 15.27 -20.81
CA ASP A 25 -3.81 14.39 -21.70
C ASP A 25 -3.23 13.20 -20.93
N GLU A 26 -2.61 12.25 -21.62
CA GLU A 26 -1.84 11.16 -21.02
C GLU A 26 -0.44 11.63 -20.60
N CYS A 27 -0.26 11.82 -19.30
CA CYS A 27 1.05 12.17 -18.74
C CYS A 27 1.82 10.93 -18.31
N VAL A 28 3.15 11.01 -18.41
CA VAL A 28 4.06 10.02 -17.84
C VAL A 28 3.96 10.07 -16.32
N ILE A 29 3.92 8.89 -15.69
CA ILE A 29 4.00 8.76 -14.24
C ILE A 29 5.48 8.68 -13.86
N GLU A 30 5.96 9.76 -13.26
CA GLU A 30 7.34 9.91 -12.82
C GLU A 30 7.74 8.85 -11.78
N ASP A 31 9.04 8.58 -11.73
CA ASP A 31 9.61 7.79 -10.66
C ASP A 31 9.65 8.64 -9.39
N VAL A 32 9.14 8.05 -8.30
CA VAL A 32 9.12 8.70 -6.99
C VAL A 32 9.86 7.82 -5.99
N ASP A 33 10.52 8.47 -5.05
CA ASP A 33 11.17 7.79 -3.92
C ASP A 33 10.15 7.38 -2.85
N PHE A 34 9.06 8.13 -2.72
CA PHE A 34 8.06 7.98 -1.68
C PHE A 34 6.65 7.95 -2.30
N ASP A 35 5.87 6.94 -1.93
CA ASP A 35 4.46 6.83 -2.30
C ASP A 35 3.58 6.69 -1.06
N VAL A 36 2.49 7.46 -1.01
CA VAL A 36 1.44 7.33 0.00
C VAL A 36 0.13 7.07 -0.73
N SER A 37 -0.46 5.91 -0.48
CA SER A 37 -1.63 5.47 -1.21
C SER A 37 -2.68 4.87 -0.27
N GLY A 38 -3.94 5.27 -0.46
CA GLY A 38 -5.11 4.57 0.08
C GLY A 38 -5.72 3.72 -1.01
N ILE A 39 -5.64 2.39 -0.88
CA ILE A 39 -6.20 1.46 -1.87
C ILE A 39 -7.63 1.08 -1.49
N PRO A 40 -8.53 0.84 -2.47
CA PRO A 40 -9.93 0.51 -2.19
C PRO A 40 -10.07 -0.63 -1.17
N CYS A 41 -10.81 -0.38 -0.10
CA CYS A 41 -10.98 -1.33 1.01
C CYS A 41 -12.33 -2.06 0.99
N ILE A 42 -13.15 -1.86 -0.05
CA ILE A 42 -14.54 -2.35 -0.11
C ILE A 42 -14.61 -3.88 0.02
N ASP A 43 -13.62 -4.61 -0.50
CA ASP A 43 -13.64 -6.07 -0.42
C ASP A 43 -13.21 -6.63 0.95
N TYR A 44 -12.60 -5.81 1.81
CA TYR A 44 -12.12 -6.24 3.13
C TYR A 44 -12.89 -5.57 4.28
N GLY A 45 -13.48 -4.40 4.05
CA GLY A 45 -14.10 -3.60 5.10
C GLY A 45 -15.42 -4.18 5.63
N PRO A 46 -15.74 -3.93 6.91
CA PRO A 46 -16.93 -4.47 7.56
C PRO A 46 -18.23 -3.98 6.91
N SER A 47 -18.25 -2.76 6.40
CA SER A 47 -19.39 -2.16 5.66
C SER A 47 -19.35 -2.45 4.15
N GLY A 48 -18.41 -3.27 3.69
CA GLY A 48 -18.17 -3.56 2.28
C GLY A 48 -18.72 -4.91 1.82
N SER A 49 -18.20 -5.40 0.69
CA SER A 49 -18.62 -6.68 0.10
C SER A 49 -18.09 -7.89 0.88
N GLN A 50 -17.01 -7.70 1.65
CA GLN A 50 -16.28 -8.72 2.40
C GLN A 50 -15.85 -9.94 1.54
N LYS A 51 -15.67 -9.73 0.23
CA LYS A 51 -15.25 -10.79 -0.70
C LYS A 51 -13.74 -11.04 -0.70
N GLY A 52 -12.96 -10.21 -0.01
CA GLY A 52 -11.50 -10.28 0.06
C GLY A 52 -10.85 -10.43 -1.31
N ILE A 53 -10.00 -11.45 -1.46
CA ILE A 53 -9.28 -11.73 -2.71
C ILE A 53 -10.19 -12.12 -3.89
N TYR A 54 -11.45 -12.50 -3.63
CA TYR A 54 -12.41 -12.86 -4.65
C TYR A 54 -13.18 -11.65 -5.18
N GLY A 55 -13.10 -10.52 -4.49
CA GLY A 55 -13.83 -9.32 -4.84
C GLY A 55 -13.38 -8.65 -6.14
N PRO A 56 -14.21 -7.75 -6.68
CA PRO A 56 -13.91 -7.02 -7.90
C PRO A 56 -12.74 -6.05 -7.74
N THR A 57 -12.60 -5.40 -6.58
CA THR A 57 -11.55 -4.39 -6.32
C THR A 57 -10.19 -5.00 -6.04
N PHE A 58 -10.13 -6.32 -5.78
CA PHE A 58 -8.86 -7.03 -5.66
C PHE A 58 -7.98 -6.90 -6.93
N SER A 59 -8.56 -6.74 -8.11
CA SER A 59 -7.79 -6.48 -9.34
C SER A 59 -7.00 -5.16 -9.27
N VAL A 60 -7.61 -4.09 -8.73
CA VAL A 60 -6.95 -2.80 -8.48
C VAL A 60 -5.81 -2.95 -7.48
N PHE A 61 -6.05 -3.73 -6.41
CA PHE A 61 -5.04 -4.08 -5.42
C PHE A 61 -3.83 -4.76 -6.07
N LEU A 62 -4.05 -5.78 -6.92
CA LEU A 62 -2.98 -6.45 -7.65
C LEU A 62 -2.25 -5.52 -8.62
N SER A 63 -2.97 -4.68 -9.36
CA SER A 63 -2.38 -3.71 -10.30
C SER A 63 -1.48 -2.71 -9.59
N PHE A 64 -1.90 -2.24 -8.41
CA PHE A 64 -1.07 -1.37 -7.56
C PHE A 64 0.25 -2.04 -7.18
N PHE A 65 0.21 -3.29 -6.67
CA PHE A 65 1.44 -3.99 -6.30
C PHE A 65 2.31 -4.36 -7.49
N HIS A 66 1.71 -4.77 -8.61
CA HIS A 66 2.46 -5.01 -9.84
C HIS A 66 3.22 -3.73 -10.27
N TRP A 67 2.55 -2.58 -10.26
CA TRP A 67 3.18 -1.30 -10.60
C TRP A 67 4.33 -0.95 -9.64
N ARG A 68 4.13 -1.11 -8.32
CA ARG A 68 5.19 -0.85 -7.33
C ARG A 68 6.39 -1.77 -7.47
N ARG A 69 6.18 -3.04 -7.82
CA ARG A 69 7.28 -3.97 -8.11
C ARG A 69 8.07 -3.54 -9.35
N SER A 70 7.39 -3.05 -10.38
CA SER A 70 8.03 -2.56 -11.61
C SER A 70 8.84 -1.28 -11.37
N LYS A 71 8.28 -0.32 -10.62
CA LYS A 71 8.94 0.97 -10.33
C LYS A 71 10.02 0.88 -9.25
N ARG A 72 9.93 -0.11 -8.36
CA ARG A 72 10.82 -0.25 -7.19
C ARG A 72 10.91 1.07 -6.40
N THR A 73 9.76 1.68 -6.13
CA THR A 73 9.64 2.86 -5.24
C THR A 73 10.33 2.56 -3.91
N LYS A 74 11.16 3.47 -3.39
CA LYS A 74 12.01 3.18 -2.21
C LYS A 74 11.18 2.97 -0.94
N VAL A 75 10.14 3.78 -0.75
CA VAL A 75 9.23 3.70 0.39
C VAL A 75 7.78 3.79 -0.08
N VAL A 76 6.96 2.82 0.31
CA VAL A 76 5.53 2.80 0.01
C VAL A 76 4.74 2.73 1.31
N PHE A 77 3.91 3.74 1.56
CA PHE A 77 2.95 3.78 2.65
C PHE A 77 1.55 3.47 2.12
N ILE A 78 0.90 2.50 2.75
CA ILE A 78 -0.42 2.02 2.33
C ILE A 78 -1.37 2.11 3.51
N GLU A 79 -2.45 2.87 3.37
CA GLU A 79 -3.55 2.89 4.34
C GLU A 79 -4.63 1.88 3.92
N ASN A 80 -5.16 1.14 4.90
CA ASN A 80 -6.33 0.29 4.70
C ASN A 80 -7.13 0.06 5.99
N VAL A 81 -8.22 -0.73 5.87
CA VAL A 81 -9.00 -1.22 7.00
C VAL A 81 -8.25 -2.36 7.72
N PRO A 82 -8.37 -2.48 9.06
CA PRO A 82 -7.66 -3.50 9.84
C PRO A 82 -7.93 -4.96 9.42
N GLU A 83 -9.05 -5.20 8.75
CA GLU A 83 -9.47 -6.52 8.27
C GLU A 83 -8.66 -6.99 7.04
N LEU A 84 -7.88 -6.12 6.40
CA LEU A 84 -6.96 -6.52 5.33
C LEU A 84 -5.85 -7.42 5.90
N PRO A 85 -5.75 -8.70 5.49
CA PRO A 85 -4.76 -9.60 6.07
C PRO A 85 -3.34 -9.19 5.69
N VAL A 86 -2.48 -9.02 6.71
CA VAL A 86 -1.07 -8.66 6.54
C VAL A 86 -0.32 -9.63 5.63
N ASP A 87 -0.66 -10.91 5.71
CA ASP A 87 0.00 -11.96 4.93
C ASP A 87 -0.24 -11.81 3.43
N VAL A 88 -1.34 -11.17 3.00
CA VAL A 88 -1.56 -10.86 1.59
C VAL A 88 -0.52 -9.84 1.10
N VAL A 89 -0.28 -8.78 1.88
CA VAL A 89 0.72 -7.75 1.53
C VAL A 89 2.13 -8.35 1.54
N ARG A 90 2.45 -9.17 2.56
CA ARG A 90 3.74 -9.88 2.63
C ARG A 90 3.92 -10.88 1.49
N PHE A 91 2.87 -11.58 1.09
CA PHE A 91 2.93 -12.49 -0.05
C PHE A 91 3.22 -11.74 -1.37
N LEU A 92 2.65 -10.56 -1.56
CA LEU A 92 2.77 -9.80 -2.81
C LEU A 92 4.04 -8.94 -2.91
N LEU A 93 4.57 -8.45 -1.79
CA LEU A 93 5.73 -7.54 -1.77
C LEU A 93 6.91 -8.01 -0.94
N GLY A 94 6.73 -8.98 -0.03
CA GLY A 94 7.71 -9.31 1.01
C GLY A 94 9.00 -9.95 0.48
N ASP A 95 9.04 -10.38 -0.77
CA ASP A 95 10.28 -10.77 -1.46
C ASP A 95 11.18 -9.56 -1.76
N ILE A 96 10.60 -8.42 -2.15
CA ILE A 96 11.33 -7.20 -2.56
C ILE A 96 11.41 -6.15 -1.43
N TYR A 97 10.43 -6.12 -0.53
CA TYR A 97 10.29 -5.10 0.50
C TYR A 97 10.35 -5.69 1.92
N TYR A 98 10.88 -4.92 2.87
CA TYR A 98 10.56 -5.10 4.29
C TYR A 98 9.19 -4.48 4.56
N VAL A 99 8.26 -5.24 5.16
CA VAL A 99 6.88 -4.79 5.41
C VAL A 99 6.65 -4.61 6.91
N TYR A 100 6.49 -3.36 7.33
CA TYR A 100 6.11 -2.98 8.69
C TYR A 100 4.62 -2.67 8.74
N VAL A 101 4.00 -2.95 9.88
CA VAL A 101 2.55 -2.80 10.06
C VAL A 101 2.30 -2.00 11.33
N PHE A 102 1.47 -0.98 11.22
CA PHE A 102 1.06 -0.13 12.33
C PHE A 102 -0.45 -0.04 12.36
N TYR A 103 -1.03 -0.02 13.55
CA TYR A 103 -2.44 0.25 13.74
C TYR A 103 -2.56 1.59 14.43
N MET A 104 -3.40 2.47 13.90
CA MET A 104 -3.53 3.83 14.40
C MET A 104 -4.98 4.28 14.34
N ARG A 105 -5.38 5.01 15.36
CA ARG A 105 -6.64 5.73 15.47
C ARG A 105 -6.36 7.23 15.33
N PRO A 106 -7.33 8.02 14.84
CA PRO A 106 -7.19 9.48 14.81
C PRO A 106 -6.86 10.08 16.19
N GLY A 107 -7.40 9.51 17.27
CA GLY A 107 -7.08 9.91 18.64
C GLY A 107 -5.59 9.79 19.00
N ASP A 108 -4.85 8.84 18.41
CA ASP A 108 -3.41 8.66 18.67
C ASP A 108 -2.56 9.83 18.13
N VAL A 109 -3.15 10.65 17.24
CA VAL A 109 -2.52 11.83 16.63
C VAL A 109 -3.30 13.12 16.94
N GLY A 110 -4.07 13.12 18.04
CA GLY A 110 -4.75 14.33 18.56
C GLY A 110 -6.14 14.62 17.96
N PHE A 111 -6.71 13.71 17.16
CA PHE A 111 -8.06 13.85 16.60
C PHE A 111 -9.08 12.98 17.37
N GLU A 112 -9.39 13.39 18.60
CA GLU A 112 -10.20 12.60 19.55
C GLU A 112 -11.66 12.40 19.14
N LEU A 113 -12.19 13.27 18.26
CA LEU A 113 -13.60 13.23 17.84
C LEU A 113 -13.91 12.13 16.81
N LEU A 114 -12.90 11.39 16.32
CA LEU A 114 -13.06 10.35 15.31
C LEU A 114 -12.56 8.99 15.80
N SER A 115 -13.47 8.01 15.88
CA SER A 115 -13.12 6.62 16.17
C SER A 115 -13.07 5.80 14.88
N ARG A 116 -11.89 5.75 14.26
CA ARG A 116 -11.67 4.98 13.01
C ARG A 116 -10.31 4.31 13.02
N LEU A 117 -10.25 3.07 13.50
CA LEU A 117 -9.02 2.28 13.45
C LEU A 117 -8.63 2.02 12.00
N ARG A 118 -7.34 2.23 11.70
CA ARG A 118 -6.72 1.97 10.41
C ARG A 118 -5.43 1.17 10.56
N VAL A 119 -5.14 0.36 9.55
CA VAL A 119 -3.86 -0.32 9.41
C VAL A 119 -3.04 0.41 8.35
N PHE A 120 -1.77 0.62 8.66
CA PHE A 120 -0.78 1.22 7.79
C PHE A 120 0.31 0.20 7.50
N PHE A 121 0.61 0.00 6.23
CA PHE A 121 1.76 -0.79 5.80
C PHE A 121 2.86 0.16 5.33
N MET A 122 4.05 0.05 5.92
CA MET A 122 5.25 0.72 5.44
C MET A 122 6.15 -0.34 4.78
N CYS A 123 6.28 -0.24 3.46
CA CYS A 123 7.10 -1.13 2.66
C CYS A 123 8.40 -0.41 2.29
N LEU A 124 9.54 -0.91 2.78
CA LEU A 124 10.88 -0.38 2.51
C LEU A 124 11.63 -1.28 1.53
N LEU A 125 12.13 -0.71 0.44
CA LEU A 125 12.83 -1.48 -0.59
C LEU A 125 14.13 -2.06 -0.04
N LYS A 126 14.26 -3.39 -0.11
CA LYS A 126 15.45 -4.10 0.38
C LYS A 126 16.70 -3.67 -0.38
N GLY A 127 17.81 -3.54 0.34
CA GLY A 127 19.12 -3.19 -0.22
C GLY A 127 19.34 -1.71 -0.51
N LEU A 128 18.31 -0.86 -0.44
CA LEU A 128 18.42 0.59 -0.63
C LEU A 128 18.19 1.37 0.66
N VAL A 129 17.28 0.89 1.50
CA VAL A 129 17.03 1.50 2.80
C VAL A 129 17.78 0.69 3.85
N GLY A 130 19.01 1.12 4.16
CA GLY A 130 19.59 0.80 5.46
C GLY A 130 18.73 1.50 6.49
N LEU A 131 17.92 0.74 7.24
CA LEU A 131 17.22 1.30 8.39
C LEU A 131 18.30 1.85 9.34
N LEU A 132 18.47 3.18 9.34
CA LEU A 132 18.96 3.83 10.54
C LEU A 132 17.98 3.44 11.62
N GLN A 133 18.47 2.61 12.53
CA GLN A 133 17.82 2.04 13.69
C GLN A 133 17.43 3.17 14.67
N MET A 134 16.58 4.11 14.24
CA MET A 134 16.39 5.42 14.89
C MET A 134 14.95 5.75 15.26
N CYS A 135 13.94 4.95 14.89
CA CYS A 135 12.57 5.26 15.32
C CYS A 135 12.32 4.92 16.80
N CYS A 136 13.09 4.01 17.41
CA CYS A 136 13.02 3.80 18.86
C CYS A 136 13.78 4.88 19.64
N PHE A 137 14.79 5.54 19.05
CA PHE A 137 15.56 6.59 19.74
C PHE A 137 14.90 7.99 19.63
N ALA A 138 14.15 8.25 18.57
CA ALA A 138 13.53 9.56 18.36
C ALA A 138 12.35 9.83 19.32
N TYR A 139 11.62 8.79 19.76
CA TYR A 139 10.54 8.96 20.74
C TYR A 139 11.06 9.12 22.17
N ASP A 140 12.17 8.48 22.53
CA ASP A 140 12.77 8.61 23.87
C ASP A 140 13.49 9.96 24.11
N GLN A 141 13.59 10.82 23.09
CA GLN A 141 14.12 12.18 23.23
C GLN A 141 13.06 13.29 23.17
N MET A 142 11.78 12.94 23.04
CA MET A 142 10.66 13.90 23.03
C MET A 142 9.74 13.79 24.25
N CYS A 143 10.10 12.96 25.24
CA CYS A 143 9.44 12.86 26.54
C CYS A 143 10.35 13.34 27.66
#